data_AF-A0A834EX57-F1
#
_entry.id   AF-A0A834EX57-F1
#
_cell.length_a   1.000
_cell.length_b   1.000
_cell.length_c   1.000
_cell.angle_alpha   90.00
_cell.angle_beta   90.00
_cell.angle_gamma   90.00
#
_symmetry.space_group_name_H-M   'P 1'
#
loop_
_entity.id
_entity.type
_entity.pdbx_description
1 polymer ?
#
loop_
_entity_poly.entity_id
_entity_poly.type
_entity_poly.pdbx_seq_one_letter_code
_entity_poly.pdbx_strand_id
1 'polypeptide(L)'
;MDERNRAAVVGFLFLVLLGLPAGGQILLDVCASCHANATCEDKLDGSGKVCNCKYGFVGNGRTFCQDKDECQIGSSKICGQHTTCHNTFGSYFCTCLSGYRPSNNMNIFIPNDGTHCRDIDECGITGICGEGAQCRNLDGGFDCSCQTGYRVLNGYEPFNPAERLRLLPGKASSEVSVLLFLSVVDCGRPASVEDTVLVSATGTTYGSEATFTCDDGFVWKTGNNKSTCGADGLWKGPSLVCEEILCGNPPLIELADGVWNNNSAPGSTVLYYCKEGFYNMGGINVSVCSENGFWTPATLSCQEILCGDPPSVPHTGQLWNGSSTIGSTVTYICHVGFYQSGGVNVSVCTDNGYWTKPDILCKEVDCGEPPPIPHSVMLWDGTSSVGSRVSYKCDQGYVSVGDRNESVCTVSGDWRGTSLSCQGDNHVHLYKSTV
;
A
#
# COMPACT_ATOMS: atom_id res chain seq x y z
N MET A 1 119.66 31.32 44.33
CA MET A 1 118.51 31.96 44.98
C MET A 1 117.62 30.82 45.45
N ASP A 2 117.38 30.57 46.73
CA ASP A 2 117.81 31.20 47.97
C ASP A 2 117.52 30.22 49.13
N GLU A 3 118.26 30.44 50.21
CA GLU A 3 118.27 29.96 51.60
C GLU A 3 117.15 29.05 52.19
N ARG A 4 117.51 27.95 52.90
CA ARG A 4 117.89 27.84 54.36
C ARG A 4 116.76 28.31 55.30
N ASN A 5 116.22 27.47 56.19
CA ASN A 5 116.62 27.26 57.62
C ASN A 5 115.33 26.82 58.36
N ARG A 6 115.26 26.14 59.52
CA ARG A 6 116.18 25.75 60.61
C ARG A 6 115.43 24.77 61.53
N ALA A 7 116.05 23.65 61.93
CA ALA A 7 116.59 23.37 63.29
C ALA A 7 115.52 22.84 64.29
N ALA A 8 115.80 21.92 65.22
CA ALA A 8 117.01 21.64 65.96
C ALA A 8 116.94 20.19 66.55
N VAL A 9 118.00 19.37 66.51
CA VAL A 9 119.12 19.25 67.47
C VAL A 9 118.93 18.11 68.49
N VAL A 10 119.85 17.14 68.46
CA VAL A 10 120.75 16.65 69.54
C VAL A 10 121.10 15.19 69.22
N GLY A 11 122.40 14.91 69.06
CA GLY A 11 122.93 13.57 68.85
C GLY A 11 123.44 12.90 70.11
N PHE A 12 123.98 11.69 69.86
CA PHE A 12 124.75 10.79 70.73
C PHE A 12 123.92 9.84 71.63
N LEU A 13 124.28 8.56 71.84
CA LEU A 13 125.60 7.93 71.88
C LEU A 13 125.42 6.38 71.77
N PHE A 14 126.29 5.72 70.98
CA PHE A 14 126.88 4.35 71.07
C PHE A 14 126.05 3.05 71.19
N LEU A 15 126.29 2.18 70.19
CA LEU A 15 126.65 0.73 70.20
C LEU A 15 126.02 -0.22 71.24
N VAL A 16 125.43 -1.33 70.74
CA VAL A 16 125.82 -2.75 71.00
C VAL A 16 124.73 -3.74 70.53
N LEU A 17 125.18 -4.76 69.78
CA LEU A 17 124.67 -6.14 69.56
C LEU A 17 123.31 -6.45 68.87
N LEU A 18 123.45 -6.92 67.62
CA LEU A 18 122.83 -8.08 66.94
C LEU A 18 121.44 -8.58 67.37
N GLY A 19 120.49 -8.48 66.44
CA GLY A 19 119.32 -9.34 66.32
C GLY A 19 118.50 -9.03 65.07
N LEU A 20 118.24 -10.04 64.22
CA LEU A 20 116.98 -10.29 63.49
C LEU A 20 117.18 -11.42 62.44
N PRO A 21 116.38 -12.50 62.47
CA PRO A 21 116.37 -13.54 61.44
C PRO A 21 115.42 -13.19 60.28
N ALA A 22 115.71 -13.80 59.13
CA ALA A 22 115.08 -13.54 57.83
C ALA A 22 113.65 -14.09 57.69
N GLY A 23 112.75 -13.19 57.25
CA GLY A 23 111.75 -13.40 56.20
C GLY A 23 110.87 -14.65 56.20
N GLY A 24 109.72 -14.57 56.87
CA GLY A 24 108.56 -15.40 56.56
C GLY A 24 107.85 -14.91 55.30
N GLN A 25 107.58 -15.82 54.36
CA GLN A 25 106.68 -15.57 53.24
C GLN A 25 105.26 -15.35 53.77
N ILE A 26 104.75 -14.14 53.62
CA ILE A 26 103.35 -13.79 53.87
C ILE A 26 102.53 -14.51 52.81
N LEU A 27 101.85 -15.59 53.20
CA LEU A 27 100.83 -16.24 52.38
C LEU A 27 99.66 -15.24 52.28
N LEU A 28 99.63 -14.45 51.21
CA LEU A 28 98.58 -13.48 50.96
C LEU A 28 97.27 -14.26 50.83
N ASP A 29 96.41 -14.23 51.86
CA ASP A 29 95.15 -14.95 51.84
C ASP A 29 94.25 -14.34 50.76
N VAL A 30 94.18 -15.04 49.62
CA VAL A 30 93.40 -14.62 48.45
C VAL A 30 91.93 -14.41 48.81
N CYS A 31 91.41 -15.18 49.77
CA CYS A 31 90.00 -15.10 50.17
C CYS A 31 89.67 -13.89 51.04
N ALA A 32 90.66 -13.31 51.73
CA ALA A 32 90.44 -12.17 52.61
C ALA A 32 90.15 -10.86 51.84
N SER A 33 90.33 -10.85 50.52
CA SER A 33 90.22 -9.66 49.65
C SER A 33 89.30 -9.85 48.44
N CYS A 34 88.40 -10.84 48.47
CA CYS A 34 87.40 -11.00 47.41
C CYS A 34 86.39 -9.83 47.42
N HIS A 35 85.83 -9.53 46.24
CA HIS A 35 84.77 -8.55 46.11
C HIS A 35 83.55 -8.94 46.95
N ALA A 36 82.76 -7.99 47.45
CA ALA A 36 81.59 -8.26 48.31
C ALA A 36 80.56 -9.21 47.67
N ASN A 37 80.47 -9.18 46.34
CA ASN A 37 79.63 -10.07 45.52
C ASN A 37 80.41 -11.24 44.89
N ALA A 38 81.47 -11.73 45.54
CA ALA A 38 82.22 -12.91 45.12
C ALA A 38 82.29 -13.96 46.24
N THR A 39 82.43 -15.23 45.85
CA THR A 39 82.73 -16.37 46.72
C THR A 39 84.17 -16.80 46.50
N CYS A 40 84.85 -17.21 47.58
CA CYS A 40 86.18 -17.79 47.47
C CYS A 40 86.07 -19.30 47.36
N GLU A 41 86.55 -19.86 46.26
CA GLU A 41 86.48 -21.28 45.94
C GLU A 41 87.87 -21.85 45.69
N ASP A 42 88.06 -23.14 45.97
CA ASP A 42 89.32 -23.83 45.64
C ASP A 42 89.37 -24.08 44.13
N LYS A 43 90.52 -23.79 43.50
CA LYS A 43 90.68 -24.04 42.07
C LYS A 43 90.67 -25.54 41.79
N LEU A 44 90.01 -25.94 40.70
CA LEU A 44 89.90 -27.34 40.26
C LEU A 44 91.27 -28.01 39.97
N ASP A 45 92.31 -27.21 39.70
CA ASP A 45 93.68 -27.67 39.46
C ASP A 45 94.52 -27.82 40.75
N GLY A 46 93.92 -27.57 41.93
CA GLY A 46 94.59 -27.63 43.22
C GLY A 46 95.63 -26.52 43.45
N SER A 47 95.75 -25.53 42.54
CA SER A 47 96.79 -24.49 42.57
C SER A 47 96.52 -23.34 43.55
N GLY A 48 95.49 -23.44 44.39
CA GLY A 48 95.14 -22.47 45.43
C GLY A 48 93.68 -22.03 45.41
N LYS A 49 93.38 -20.87 46.02
CA LYS A 49 92.02 -20.31 46.11
C LYS A 49 91.81 -19.19 45.09
N VAL A 50 90.58 -19.04 44.58
CA VAL A 50 90.17 -18.02 43.61
C VAL A 50 88.86 -17.36 44.04
N CYS A 51 88.72 -16.07 43.78
CA CYS A 51 87.46 -15.37 43.96
C CYS A 51 86.65 -15.48 42.67
N ASN A 52 85.47 -16.10 42.73
CA ASN A 52 84.50 -16.14 41.63
C ASN A 52 83.33 -15.23 41.97
N CYS A 53 82.83 -14.44 41.02
CA CYS A 53 81.63 -13.66 41.29
C CYS A 53 80.45 -14.59 41.65
N LYS A 54 79.64 -14.19 42.63
CA LYS A 54 78.42 -14.90 43.02
C LYS A 54 77.51 -15.06 41.80
N TYR A 55 76.62 -16.07 41.83
CA TYR A 55 75.60 -16.24 40.80
C TYR A 55 74.80 -14.93 40.62
N GLY A 56 74.52 -14.56 39.36
CA GLY A 56 73.91 -13.27 39.00
C GLY A 56 74.90 -12.11 38.80
N PHE A 57 76.22 -12.35 38.90
CA PHE A 57 77.24 -11.32 38.70
C PHE A 57 78.32 -11.76 37.70
N VAL A 58 78.90 -10.79 36.99
CA VAL A 58 80.01 -10.98 36.05
C VAL A 58 81.18 -10.05 36.40
N GLY A 59 82.41 -10.51 36.24
CA GLY A 59 83.59 -9.73 36.55
C GLY A 59 84.81 -10.57 36.92
N ASN A 60 85.76 -9.95 37.61
CA ASN A 60 87.05 -10.57 37.97
C ASN A 60 87.08 -11.18 39.38
N GLY A 61 85.97 -11.12 40.14
CA GLY A 61 85.83 -11.72 41.48
C GLY A 61 86.60 -11.02 42.60
N ARG A 62 87.65 -10.23 42.30
CA ARG A 62 88.50 -9.58 43.30
C ARG A 62 88.12 -8.13 43.56
N THR A 63 88.06 -7.31 42.52
CA THR A 63 87.81 -5.86 42.64
C THR A 63 86.55 -5.44 41.91
N PHE A 64 86.01 -6.30 41.07
CA PHE A 64 84.90 -5.99 40.19
C PHE A 64 84.00 -7.21 40.03
N CYS A 65 82.80 -7.12 40.57
CA CYS A 65 81.67 -7.96 40.15
C CYS A 65 80.49 -7.02 39.90
N GLN A 66 80.09 -6.92 38.65
CA GLN A 66 78.92 -6.17 38.23
C GLN A 66 77.73 -7.11 38.10
N ASP A 67 76.55 -6.59 38.42
CA ASP A 67 75.28 -7.26 38.18
C ASP A 67 75.19 -7.72 36.72
N LYS A 68 74.82 -8.99 36.53
CA LYS A 68 74.64 -9.54 35.20
C LYS A 68 73.20 -9.27 34.80
N ASP A 69 73.01 -8.39 33.83
CA ASP A 69 71.67 -8.16 33.28
C ASP A 69 71.26 -9.34 32.38
N GLU A 70 70.59 -10.34 32.96
CA GLU A 70 70.12 -11.50 32.20
C GLU A 70 69.07 -11.14 31.13
N CYS A 71 68.40 -10.01 31.27
CA CYS A 71 67.38 -9.56 30.32
C CYS A 71 67.98 -9.12 28.98
N GLN A 72 69.29 -8.84 28.91
CA GLN A 72 69.99 -8.50 27.65
C GLN A 72 70.05 -9.67 26.66
N ILE A 73 69.85 -10.91 27.12
CA ILE A 73 69.78 -12.11 26.26
C ILE A 73 68.49 -12.09 25.42
N GLY A 74 67.47 -11.37 25.88
CA GLY A 74 66.14 -11.25 25.29
C GLY A 74 65.08 -11.95 26.15
N SER A 75 64.00 -11.24 26.47
CA SER A 75 62.92 -11.74 27.36
C SER A 75 62.36 -13.08 26.90
N SER A 76 62.06 -13.23 25.60
CA SER A 76 61.49 -14.47 25.06
C SER A 76 62.42 -15.68 25.14
N LYS A 77 63.75 -15.46 25.14
CA LYS A 77 64.75 -16.53 25.24
C LYS A 77 64.99 -16.98 26.68
N ILE A 78 64.87 -16.07 27.64
CA ILE A 78 65.17 -16.36 29.05
C ILE A 78 63.90 -16.67 29.86
N CYS A 79 62.81 -15.96 29.61
CA CYS A 79 61.53 -16.09 30.34
C CYS A 79 60.48 -16.92 29.57
N GLY A 80 60.64 -17.13 28.26
CA GLY A 80 59.66 -17.80 27.39
C GLY A 80 58.75 -16.84 26.63
N GLN A 81 57.87 -17.35 25.75
CA GLN A 81 56.97 -16.50 24.95
C GLN A 81 55.96 -15.75 25.82
N HIS A 82 55.51 -14.58 25.35
CA HIS A 82 54.54 -13.71 26.02
C HIS A 82 54.96 -13.24 27.43
N THR A 83 56.24 -12.90 27.60
CA THR A 83 56.81 -12.44 28.87
C THR A 83 57.56 -11.12 28.78
N THR A 84 57.68 -10.47 29.94
CA THR A 84 58.60 -9.35 30.20
C THR A 84 59.62 -9.79 31.25
N CYS A 85 60.90 -9.53 30.97
CA CYS A 85 62.01 -9.77 31.89
C CYS A 85 62.32 -8.51 32.68
N HIS A 86 62.51 -8.64 33.99
CA HIS A 86 62.87 -7.55 34.89
C HIS A 86 64.17 -7.91 35.61
N ASN A 87 65.23 -7.16 35.29
CA ASN A 87 66.52 -7.33 35.93
C ASN A 87 66.49 -6.77 37.36
N THR A 88 67.10 -7.48 38.30
CA THR A 88 67.24 -7.06 39.69
C THR A 88 68.69 -7.25 40.13
N PHE A 89 69.10 -6.59 41.20
CA PHE A 89 70.47 -6.74 41.66
C PHE A 89 70.75 -8.17 42.16
N GLY A 90 71.57 -8.91 41.42
CA GLY A 90 71.97 -10.30 41.65
C GLY A 90 70.97 -11.36 41.17
N SER A 91 69.89 -10.97 40.48
CA SER A 91 68.86 -11.90 40.00
C SER A 91 67.96 -11.25 38.96
N TYR A 92 66.94 -11.96 38.50
CA TYR A 92 65.94 -11.42 37.60
C TYR A 92 64.63 -12.19 37.76
N PHE A 93 63.54 -11.57 37.36
CA PHE A 93 62.23 -12.19 37.40
C PHE A 93 61.42 -11.90 36.15
N CYS A 94 60.45 -12.75 35.89
CA CYS A 94 59.59 -12.67 34.71
C CYS A 94 58.15 -12.41 35.12
N THR A 95 57.46 -11.71 34.23
CA THR A 95 56.01 -11.44 34.31
C THR A 95 55.39 -11.74 32.96
N CYS A 96 54.12 -12.10 32.93
CA CYS A 96 53.41 -12.28 31.67
C CYS A 96 53.05 -10.93 31.04
N LEU A 97 53.00 -10.90 29.70
CA LEU A 97 52.41 -9.78 28.97
C LEU A 97 50.92 -9.65 29.31
N SER A 98 50.35 -8.46 29.08
CA SER A 98 48.90 -8.27 29.17
C SER A 98 48.16 -9.26 28.27
N GLY A 99 47.04 -9.82 28.74
CA GLY A 99 46.30 -10.90 28.06
C GLY A 99 46.77 -12.31 28.45
N TYR A 100 47.86 -12.44 29.21
CA TYR A 100 48.40 -13.73 29.62
C TYR A 100 48.49 -13.87 31.14
N ARG A 101 48.30 -15.08 31.63
CA ARG A 101 48.50 -15.45 33.04
C ARG A 101 49.56 -16.54 33.18
N PRO A 102 50.34 -16.54 34.26
CA PRO A 102 51.33 -17.58 34.50
C PRO A 102 50.64 -18.90 34.85
N SER A 103 51.20 -20.02 34.38
CA SER A 103 50.65 -21.37 34.56
C SER A 103 50.58 -21.80 36.04
N ASN A 104 51.45 -21.23 36.88
CA ASN A 104 51.49 -21.45 38.33
C ASN A 104 50.64 -20.45 39.14
N ASN A 105 49.89 -19.56 38.47
CA ASN A 105 49.06 -18.51 39.07
C ASN A 105 49.82 -17.48 39.94
N MET A 106 51.15 -17.36 39.81
CA MET A 106 51.95 -16.39 40.55
C MET A 106 52.39 -15.23 39.64
N ASN A 107 52.02 -13.99 39.98
CA ASN A 107 52.25 -12.80 39.13
C ASN A 107 53.69 -12.62 38.66
N ILE A 108 54.65 -13.09 39.46
CA ILE A 108 56.08 -13.06 39.19
C ILE A 108 56.60 -14.49 39.27
N PHE A 109 57.44 -14.89 38.32
CA PHE A 109 58.08 -16.20 38.35
C PHE A 109 59.57 -16.10 37.99
N ILE A 110 60.36 -17.03 38.52
CA ILE A 110 61.79 -17.15 38.24
C ILE A 110 61.96 -18.15 37.09
N PRO A 111 62.81 -17.87 36.10
CA PRO A 111 63.07 -18.82 35.01
C PRO A 111 63.65 -20.14 35.50
N ASN A 112 63.32 -21.21 34.78
CA ASN A 112 63.66 -22.61 35.04
C ASN A 112 62.76 -23.38 36.04
N ASP A 113 61.67 -22.76 36.53
CA ASP A 113 60.62 -23.43 37.32
C ASP A 113 59.69 -24.32 36.44
N GLY A 114 59.63 -24.07 35.13
CA GLY A 114 58.66 -24.70 34.21
C GLY A 114 57.38 -23.88 34.02
N THR A 115 57.23 -22.78 34.76
CA THR A 115 56.18 -21.78 34.55
C THR A 115 56.27 -21.12 33.18
N HIS A 116 55.13 -21.06 32.49
CA HIS A 116 54.96 -20.36 31.21
C HIS A 116 53.70 -19.51 31.23
N CYS A 117 53.63 -18.52 30.34
CA CYS A 117 52.46 -17.69 30.18
C CYS A 117 51.46 -18.39 29.27
N ARG A 118 50.25 -18.58 29.77
CA ARG A 118 49.10 -19.07 29.01
C ARG A 118 48.13 -17.93 28.77
N ASP A 119 47.47 -17.99 27.64
CA ASP A 119 46.40 -17.06 27.28
C ASP A 119 45.30 -17.04 28.35
N ILE A 120 44.75 -15.86 28.61
CA ILE A 120 43.59 -15.69 29.49
C ILE A 120 42.36 -15.80 28.60
N ASP A 121 41.56 -16.84 28.80
CA ASP A 121 40.25 -16.90 28.15
C ASP A 121 39.30 -15.88 28.80
N GLU A 122 39.24 -14.67 28.24
CA GLU A 122 38.38 -13.62 28.77
C GLU A 122 36.89 -13.89 28.51
N CYS A 123 36.56 -14.74 27.54
CA CYS A 123 35.18 -15.15 27.27
C CYS A 123 34.60 -16.05 28.37
N GLY A 124 35.43 -16.56 29.28
CA GLY A 124 34.98 -17.20 30.52
C GLY A 124 34.30 -16.24 31.51
N ILE A 125 34.41 -14.93 31.30
CA ILE A 125 33.78 -13.89 32.13
C ILE A 125 32.39 -13.57 31.57
N THR A 126 31.36 -13.84 32.37
CA THR A 126 29.98 -13.55 31.98
C THR A 126 29.74 -12.06 31.79
N GLY A 127 29.10 -11.69 30.67
CA GLY A 127 28.75 -10.30 30.38
C GLY A 127 29.92 -9.41 29.92
N ILE A 128 31.11 -9.95 29.64
CA ILE A 128 32.28 -9.15 29.23
C ILE A 128 32.05 -8.34 27.94
N CYS A 129 31.26 -8.86 27.01
CA CYS A 129 30.89 -8.17 25.77
C CYS A 129 29.57 -7.37 25.87
N GLY A 130 28.90 -7.40 27.02
CA GLY A 130 27.55 -6.86 27.20
C GLY A 130 26.43 -7.78 26.68
N GLU A 131 25.19 -7.39 26.97
CA GLU A 131 23.98 -8.03 26.44
C GLU A 131 23.90 -7.87 24.91
N GLY A 132 23.52 -8.93 24.19
CA GLY A 132 23.37 -8.89 22.72
C GLY A 132 24.68 -9.00 21.92
N ALA A 133 25.79 -9.34 22.56
CA ALA A 133 27.08 -9.58 21.91
C ALA A 133 27.57 -11.03 22.13
N GLN A 134 28.46 -11.49 21.26
CA GLN A 134 29.16 -12.76 21.39
C GLN A 134 30.67 -12.53 21.49
N CYS A 135 31.30 -13.26 22.42
CA CYS A 135 32.74 -13.17 22.68
C CYS A 135 33.51 -14.20 21.85
N ARG A 136 34.66 -13.80 21.32
CA ARG A 136 35.63 -14.65 20.63
C ARG A 136 37.00 -14.46 21.29
N ASN A 137 37.50 -15.51 21.92
CA ASN A 137 38.83 -15.53 22.51
C ASN A 137 39.91 -15.55 21.41
N LEU A 138 40.95 -14.75 21.58
CA LEU A 138 42.10 -14.63 20.70
C LEU A 138 43.38 -14.85 21.51
N ASP A 139 44.49 -15.13 20.84
CA ASP A 139 45.77 -15.21 21.56
C ASP A 139 46.19 -13.81 22.03
N GLY A 140 46.23 -13.63 23.36
CA GLY A 140 46.59 -12.38 24.04
C GLY A 140 45.44 -11.41 24.24
N GLY A 141 44.19 -11.82 24.01
CA GLY A 141 43.01 -10.99 24.27
C GLY A 141 41.73 -11.55 23.65
N PHE A 142 40.72 -10.70 23.44
CA PHE A 142 39.42 -11.13 22.93
C PHE A 142 38.79 -10.06 22.05
N ASP A 143 37.85 -10.50 21.21
CA ASP A 143 37.00 -9.63 20.40
C ASP A 143 35.53 -9.95 20.66
N CYS A 144 34.69 -8.93 20.63
CA CYS A 144 33.25 -9.04 20.68
C CYS A 144 32.66 -8.73 19.30
N SER A 145 31.59 -9.44 18.94
CA SER A 145 30.76 -9.14 17.75
C SER A 145 29.29 -9.09 18.16
N CYS A 146 28.48 -8.33 17.42
CA CYS A 146 27.06 -8.25 17.73
C CYS A 146 26.34 -9.54 17.35
N GLN A 147 25.39 -9.96 18.17
CA GLN A 147 24.43 -10.97 17.77
C GLN A 147 23.47 -10.38 16.72
N THR A 148 22.87 -11.23 15.88
CA THR A 148 21.90 -10.78 14.87
C THR A 148 20.78 -9.96 15.52
N GLY A 149 20.54 -8.76 15.02
CA GLY A 149 19.54 -7.84 15.58
C GLY A 149 20.10 -6.83 16.58
N TYR A 150 21.41 -6.83 16.83
CA TYR A 150 22.12 -5.79 17.57
C TYR A 150 23.13 -5.08 16.68
N ARG A 151 23.47 -3.83 17.04
CA ARG A 151 24.49 -3.02 16.35
C ARG A 151 25.32 -2.22 17.34
N VAL A 152 26.56 -1.94 16.96
CA VAL A 152 27.47 -1.10 17.75
C VAL A 152 27.07 0.38 17.65
N LEU A 153 26.94 1.06 18.79
CA LEU A 153 26.76 2.51 18.86
C LEU A 153 28.12 3.21 18.72
N ASN A 154 28.30 4.00 17.66
CA ASN A 154 29.51 4.79 17.39
C ASN A 154 30.80 3.94 17.36
N GLY A 155 30.85 2.87 16.55
CA GLY A 155 32.01 2.01 16.40
C GLY A 155 31.95 1.10 15.18
N TYR A 156 32.85 0.12 15.12
CA TYR A 156 32.91 -0.91 14.09
C TYR A 156 33.01 -2.29 14.76
N GLU A 157 32.60 -3.33 14.05
CA GLU A 157 32.75 -4.71 14.47
C GLU A 157 33.96 -5.36 13.76
N PRO A 158 34.70 -6.27 14.41
CA PRO A 158 34.60 -6.62 15.83
C PRO A 158 35.12 -5.49 16.75
N PHE A 159 34.68 -5.47 18.00
CA PHE A 159 35.09 -4.49 18.99
C PHE A 159 35.65 -5.14 20.26
N ASN A 160 36.64 -4.51 20.88
CA ASN A 160 37.17 -4.91 22.18
C ASN A 160 36.81 -3.83 23.23
N PRO A 161 35.95 -4.15 24.23
CA PRO A 161 35.56 -3.20 25.28
C PRO A 161 36.74 -2.68 26.11
N ALA A 162 37.76 -3.50 26.35
CA ALA A 162 38.93 -3.17 27.17
C ALA A 162 39.87 -2.17 26.48
N GLU A 163 40.07 -2.29 25.17
CA GLU A 163 40.90 -1.36 24.39
C GLU A 163 40.23 0.01 24.21
N ARG A 164 38.90 0.06 24.07
CA ARG A 164 38.17 1.32 23.90
C ARG A 164 38.12 2.19 25.15
N LEU A 165 38.23 1.59 26.35
CA LEU A 165 38.30 2.33 27.61
C LEU A 165 39.59 3.16 27.73
N ARG A 166 40.66 2.78 27.01
CA ARG A 166 41.94 3.52 26.96
C ARG A 166 41.88 4.81 26.13
N LEU A 167 40.87 4.95 25.25
CA LEU A 167 40.71 6.10 24.34
C LEU A 167 39.83 7.23 24.92
N LEU A 168 39.26 7.07 26.12
CA LEU A 168 38.47 8.09 26.81
C LEU A 168 39.21 8.55 28.09
N PRO A 169 40.16 9.49 28.00
CA PRO A 169 40.85 9.99 29.18
C PRO A 169 39.86 10.74 30.09
N GLY A 170 39.68 10.27 31.33
CA GLY A 170 38.98 11.01 32.40
C GLY A 170 37.64 10.46 32.87
N LYS A 171 37.16 9.30 32.39
CA LYS A 171 35.98 8.62 32.98
C LYS A 171 36.40 7.42 33.82
N ALA A 172 35.93 7.37 35.07
CA ALA A 172 36.16 6.26 35.98
C ALA A 172 35.56 4.97 35.40
N SER A 173 36.29 3.86 35.57
CA SER A 173 35.94 2.50 35.15
C SER A 173 34.60 1.97 35.69
N SER A 174 33.97 2.65 36.64
CA SER A 174 32.66 2.30 37.22
C SER A 174 31.46 2.99 36.57
N GLU A 175 31.66 3.99 35.71
CA GLU A 175 30.59 4.78 35.07
C GLU A 175 30.50 4.52 33.55
N VAL A 176 31.40 3.71 32.99
CA VAL A 176 31.37 3.29 31.59
C VAL A 176 30.69 1.92 31.56
N SER A 177 29.38 1.90 31.72
CA SER A 177 28.60 0.69 31.52
C SER A 177 28.84 0.19 30.09
N VAL A 178 29.23 -1.08 29.95
CA VAL A 178 29.33 -1.80 28.66
C VAL A 178 27.99 -1.72 27.87
N LEU A 179 26.89 -1.38 28.56
CA LEU A 179 25.59 -0.95 28.00
C LEU A 179 25.66 0.23 27.01
N LEU A 180 26.76 0.97 26.91
CA LEU A 180 26.89 2.11 25.99
C LEU A 180 27.23 1.69 24.54
N PHE A 181 27.49 0.40 24.29
CA PHE A 181 28.07 -0.02 23.02
C PHE A 181 27.12 -0.79 22.10
N LEU A 182 26.04 -1.39 22.59
CA LEU A 182 25.09 -2.11 21.74
C LEU A 182 23.68 -1.52 21.87
N SER A 183 23.03 -1.35 20.73
CA SER A 183 21.59 -1.13 20.65
C SER A 183 20.95 -2.26 19.86
N VAL A 184 19.78 -2.70 20.27
CA VAL A 184 18.91 -3.49 19.38
C VAL A 184 18.65 -2.67 18.11
N VAL A 185 18.66 -3.34 16.96
CA VAL A 185 18.34 -2.72 15.67
C VAL A 185 16.89 -2.25 15.75
N ASP A 186 16.71 -0.95 15.57
CA ASP A 186 15.39 -0.30 15.50
C ASP A 186 15.17 0.13 14.05
N CYS A 187 14.14 -0.45 13.43
CA CYS A 187 13.70 -0.11 12.08
C CYS A 187 12.84 1.16 12.07
N GLY A 188 12.50 1.72 13.23
CA GLY A 188 11.55 2.81 13.35
C GLY A 188 10.13 2.38 13.02
N ARG A 189 9.25 3.37 12.84
CA ARG A 189 7.85 3.08 12.48
C ARG A 189 7.79 2.43 11.08
N PRO A 190 6.97 1.37 10.89
CA PRO A 190 6.76 0.77 9.57
C PRO A 190 6.41 1.84 8.53
N ALA A 191 7.02 1.75 7.35
CA ALA A 191 6.74 2.67 6.26
C ALA A 191 5.30 2.48 5.77
N SER A 192 4.64 3.58 5.39
CA SER A 192 3.35 3.53 4.69
C SER A 192 3.56 2.91 3.31
N VAL A 193 2.74 1.92 2.98
CA VAL A 193 2.71 1.31 1.64
C VAL A 193 1.47 1.84 0.91
N GLU A 194 1.60 2.08 -0.40
CA GLU A 194 0.54 2.62 -1.24
C GLU A 194 -0.75 1.78 -1.16
N ASP A 195 -1.89 2.44 -1.08
CA ASP A 195 -3.23 1.84 -0.98
C ASP A 195 -3.42 0.88 0.22
N THR A 196 -2.64 1.07 1.29
CA THR A 196 -2.71 0.25 2.50
C THR A 196 -2.67 1.06 3.78
N VAL A 197 -3.30 0.51 4.81
CA VAL A 197 -3.27 1.01 6.18
C VAL A 197 -2.60 0.02 7.12
N LEU A 198 -1.79 0.55 8.04
CA LEU A 198 -1.18 -0.23 9.12
C LEU A 198 -2.24 -0.61 10.16
N VAL A 199 -2.49 -1.91 10.32
CA VAL A 199 -3.48 -2.46 11.28
C VAL A 199 -2.87 -2.58 12.66
N SER A 200 -1.68 -3.15 12.75
CA SER A 200 -1.00 -3.40 14.02
C SER A 200 0.50 -3.57 13.82
N ALA A 201 1.28 -3.26 14.86
CA ALA A 201 2.70 -3.54 14.92
C ALA A 201 3.05 -4.03 16.34
N THR A 202 3.85 -5.09 16.44
CA THR A 202 4.29 -5.63 17.74
C THR A 202 5.39 -4.79 18.39
N GLY A 203 6.05 -3.93 17.62
CA GLY A 203 7.15 -3.06 18.04
C GLY A 203 7.86 -2.45 16.83
N THR A 204 9.02 -1.83 17.06
CA THR A 204 9.88 -1.27 15.99
C THR A 204 11.26 -1.91 15.92
N THR A 205 11.58 -2.80 16.85
CA THR A 205 12.90 -3.43 16.98
C THR A 205 13.01 -4.71 16.16
N TYR A 206 14.23 -5.22 15.98
CA TYR A 206 14.53 -6.46 15.26
C TYR A 206 13.56 -7.59 15.62
N GLY A 207 13.01 -8.24 14.58
CA GLY A 207 12.03 -9.32 14.73
C GLY A 207 10.60 -8.86 15.00
N SER A 208 10.34 -7.56 15.17
CA SER A 208 8.98 -7.02 15.23
C SER A 208 8.25 -7.25 13.90
N GLU A 209 6.94 -7.45 13.98
CA GLU A 209 6.07 -7.70 12.84
C GLU A 209 5.00 -6.61 12.77
N ALA A 210 4.79 -6.07 11.58
CA ALA A 210 3.75 -5.10 11.26
C ALA A 210 2.79 -5.72 10.25
N THR A 211 1.48 -5.61 10.51
CA THR A 211 0.43 -6.16 9.65
C THR A 211 -0.36 -5.02 9.01
N PHE A 212 -0.58 -5.14 7.71
CA PHE A 212 -1.28 -4.16 6.89
C PHE A 212 -2.59 -4.73 6.33
N THR A 213 -3.49 -3.85 5.89
CA THR A 213 -4.68 -4.19 5.10
C THR A 213 -4.86 -3.13 4.02
N CYS A 214 -5.66 -3.42 2.99
CA CYS A 214 -5.98 -2.44 1.96
C CYS A 214 -6.79 -1.28 2.53
N ASP A 215 -6.58 -0.10 1.96
CA ASP A 215 -7.37 1.10 2.25
C ASP A 215 -8.84 0.92 1.87
N ASP A 216 -9.69 1.79 2.42
CA ASP A 216 -11.13 1.82 2.09
C ASP A 216 -11.32 2.02 0.58
N GLY A 217 -12.08 1.12 -0.06
CA GLY A 217 -12.28 1.12 -1.51
C GLY A 217 -11.28 0.28 -2.30
N PHE A 218 -10.35 -0.40 -1.63
CA PHE A 218 -9.40 -1.32 -2.25
C PHE A 218 -9.54 -2.75 -1.71
N VAL A 219 -9.23 -3.75 -2.54
CA VAL A 219 -9.28 -5.17 -2.17
C VAL A 219 -7.93 -5.85 -2.33
N TRP A 220 -7.61 -6.76 -1.41
CA TRP A 220 -6.38 -7.56 -1.45
C TRP A 220 -6.45 -8.55 -2.61
N LYS A 221 -5.52 -8.42 -3.57
CA LYS A 221 -5.38 -9.33 -4.71
C LYS A 221 -4.32 -10.39 -4.50
N THR A 222 -3.10 -9.96 -4.18
CA THR A 222 -1.93 -10.85 -4.04
C THR A 222 -0.93 -10.31 -3.01
N GLY A 223 0.12 -11.08 -2.71
CA GLY A 223 1.20 -10.66 -1.80
C GLY A 223 0.98 -11.03 -0.33
N ASN A 224 1.95 -10.70 0.53
CA ASN A 224 1.88 -10.89 1.98
C ASN A 224 1.63 -9.55 2.67
N ASN A 225 0.68 -9.51 3.59
CA ASN A 225 0.31 -8.32 4.34
C ASN A 225 1.18 -8.05 5.58
N LYS A 226 2.20 -8.88 5.82
CA LYS A 226 3.12 -8.74 6.94
C LYS A 226 4.46 -8.16 6.50
N SER A 227 4.99 -7.26 7.32
CA SER A 227 6.35 -6.75 7.25
C SER A 227 7.12 -7.13 8.51
N THR A 228 8.39 -7.47 8.37
CA THR A 228 9.26 -7.84 9.50
C THR A 228 10.47 -6.93 9.57
N CYS A 229 10.79 -6.41 10.76
CA CYS A 229 11.98 -5.60 10.97
C CYS A 229 13.26 -6.48 10.86
N GLY A 230 14.06 -6.20 9.83
CA GLY A 230 15.29 -6.93 9.52
C GLY A 230 16.51 -6.47 10.33
N ALA A 231 17.58 -7.27 10.29
CA ALA A 231 18.85 -6.94 10.95
C ALA A 231 19.59 -5.76 10.30
N ASP A 232 19.23 -5.40 9.07
CA ASP A 232 19.68 -4.22 8.33
C ASP A 232 18.99 -2.92 8.78
N GLY A 233 18.05 -2.99 9.72
CA GLY A 233 17.28 -1.83 10.18
C GLY A 233 16.21 -1.40 9.19
N LEU A 234 15.85 -2.28 8.24
CA LEU A 234 14.80 -2.04 7.26
C LEU A 234 13.65 -3.01 7.47
N TRP A 235 12.44 -2.51 7.31
CA TRP A 235 11.24 -3.33 7.25
C TRP A 235 11.22 -4.13 5.93
N LYS A 236 11.11 -5.45 6.03
CA LYS A 236 11.06 -6.37 4.89
C LYS A 236 9.61 -6.80 4.64
N GLY A 237 9.07 -6.39 3.50
CA GLY A 237 7.64 -6.43 3.22
C GLY A 237 6.91 -5.17 3.72
N PRO A 238 5.57 -5.12 3.68
CA PRO A 238 4.70 -6.12 3.06
C PRO A 238 4.88 -6.16 1.55
N SER A 239 4.37 -7.19 0.89
CA SER A 239 4.29 -7.28 -0.58
C SER A 239 2.85 -7.29 -1.08
N LEU A 240 1.92 -6.91 -0.20
CA LEU A 240 0.49 -6.76 -0.44
C LEU A 240 0.24 -5.86 -1.65
N VAL A 241 -0.56 -6.36 -2.60
CA VAL A 241 -1.06 -5.59 -3.74
C VAL A 241 -2.56 -5.40 -3.55
N CYS A 242 -2.96 -4.14 -3.43
CA CYS A 242 -4.33 -3.70 -3.33
C CYS A 242 -4.76 -3.12 -4.69
N GLU A 243 -5.96 -3.47 -5.14
CA GLU A 243 -6.55 -2.90 -6.34
C GLU A 243 -7.87 -2.23 -5.97
N GLU A 244 -8.19 -1.13 -6.65
CA GLU A 244 -9.46 -0.43 -6.49
C GLU A 244 -10.65 -1.36 -6.76
N ILE A 245 -11.68 -1.27 -5.92
CA ILE A 245 -12.92 -2.00 -6.08
C ILE A 245 -13.81 -1.22 -7.03
N LEU A 246 -13.95 -1.72 -8.25
CA LEU A 246 -14.81 -1.11 -9.26
C LEU A 246 -15.84 -2.14 -9.74
N CYS A 247 -17.13 -1.82 -9.63
CA CYS A 247 -18.19 -2.68 -10.15
C CYS A 247 -18.28 -2.68 -11.69
N GLY A 248 -17.59 -1.74 -12.35
CA GLY A 248 -17.67 -1.55 -13.79
C GLY A 248 -19.06 -1.11 -14.24
N ASN A 249 -19.48 -1.55 -15.43
CA ASN A 249 -20.76 -1.17 -16.01
C ASN A 249 -21.95 -1.79 -15.25
N PRO A 250 -23.00 -1.00 -14.97
CA PRO A 250 -24.20 -1.52 -14.33
C PRO A 250 -24.95 -2.58 -15.16
N PRO A 251 -25.78 -3.43 -14.53
CA PRO A 251 -26.53 -4.47 -15.23
C PRO A 251 -27.56 -3.87 -16.19
N LEU A 252 -27.68 -4.43 -17.40
CA LEU A 252 -28.70 -4.00 -18.35
C LEU A 252 -30.05 -4.63 -18.01
N ILE A 253 -31.10 -3.82 -17.93
CA ILE A 253 -32.49 -4.25 -17.76
C ILE A 253 -33.24 -4.07 -19.07
N GLU A 254 -33.97 -5.10 -19.49
CA GLU A 254 -34.76 -5.06 -20.74
C GLU A 254 -35.85 -3.99 -20.66
N LEU A 255 -36.04 -3.23 -21.76
CA LEU A 255 -37.05 -2.16 -21.86
C LEU A 255 -36.93 -1.02 -20.82
N ALA A 256 -35.79 -0.92 -20.13
CA ALA A 256 -35.49 0.13 -19.17
C ALA A 256 -34.20 0.87 -19.53
N ASP A 257 -34.10 2.12 -19.08
CA ASP A 257 -32.88 2.93 -19.14
C ASP A 257 -32.35 3.15 -17.71
N GLY A 258 -31.02 3.15 -17.56
CA GLY A 258 -30.34 3.40 -16.29
C GLY A 258 -29.63 4.74 -16.30
N VAL A 259 -29.88 5.58 -15.29
CA VAL A 259 -29.20 6.86 -15.10
C VAL A 259 -28.20 6.75 -13.95
N TRP A 260 -26.95 7.09 -14.25
CA TRP A 260 -25.81 7.07 -13.33
C TRP A 260 -24.73 8.03 -13.82
N ASN A 261 -23.75 8.32 -12.97
CA ASN A 261 -22.68 9.30 -13.20
C ASN A 261 -21.39 8.70 -13.79
N ASN A 262 -21.47 7.48 -14.34
CA ASN A 262 -20.31 6.72 -14.83
C ASN A 262 -19.24 6.40 -13.75
N ASN A 263 -19.57 6.56 -12.47
CA ASN A 263 -18.74 6.13 -11.34
C ASN A 263 -19.19 4.74 -10.87
N SER A 264 -18.22 3.84 -10.67
CA SER A 264 -18.45 2.47 -10.22
C SER A 264 -17.70 2.13 -8.93
N ALA A 265 -17.27 3.13 -8.16
CA ALA A 265 -16.72 2.92 -6.82
C ALA A 265 -17.81 2.40 -5.85
N PRO A 266 -17.45 1.73 -4.75
CA PRO A 266 -18.42 1.20 -3.79
C PRO A 266 -19.37 2.30 -3.27
N GLY A 267 -20.65 1.96 -3.17
CA GLY A 267 -21.71 2.91 -2.83
C GLY A 267 -22.26 3.72 -4.01
N SER A 268 -21.65 3.66 -5.20
CA SER A 268 -22.23 4.27 -6.42
C SER A 268 -23.57 3.64 -6.74
N THR A 269 -24.50 4.44 -7.27
CA THR A 269 -25.88 4.00 -7.55
C THR A 269 -26.28 4.26 -8.99
N VAL A 270 -27.10 3.36 -9.51
CA VAL A 270 -27.82 3.54 -10.78
C VAL A 270 -29.32 3.42 -10.52
N LEU A 271 -30.08 4.36 -11.07
CA LEU A 271 -31.53 4.37 -11.00
C LEU A 271 -32.10 3.98 -12.37
N TYR A 272 -32.94 2.95 -12.39
CA TYR A 272 -33.61 2.47 -13.59
C TYR A 272 -35.04 3.01 -13.68
N TYR A 273 -35.46 3.33 -14.90
CA TYR A 273 -36.84 3.64 -15.24
C TYR A 273 -37.19 2.98 -16.57
N CYS A 274 -38.48 2.70 -16.77
CA CYS A 274 -38.94 2.13 -18.03
C CYS A 274 -38.76 3.14 -19.16
N LYS A 275 -38.35 2.64 -20.33
CA LYS A 275 -38.24 3.44 -21.55
C LYS A 275 -39.56 4.11 -21.88
N GLU A 276 -39.50 5.17 -22.66
CA GLU A 276 -40.69 5.80 -23.22
C GLU A 276 -41.55 4.74 -23.96
N GLY A 277 -42.86 4.71 -23.69
CA GLY A 277 -43.75 3.67 -24.20
C GLY A 277 -44.04 2.52 -23.22
N PHE A 278 -43.34 2.45 -22.09
CA PHE A 278 -43.43 1.33 -21.14
C PHE A 278 -43.75 1.82 -19.73
N TYR A 279 -44.51 1.04 -18.97
CA TYR A 279 -44.84 1.31 -17.58
C TYR A 279 -44.22 0.27 -16.63
N ASN A 280 -44.01 0.69 -15.39
CA ASN A 280 -43.38 -0.10 -14.34
C ASN A 280 -44.36 -1.14 -13.78
N MET A 281 -44.02 -2.42 -13.91
CA MET A 281 -44.77 -3.57 -13.37
C MET A 281 -44.37 -3.95 -11.94
N GLY A 282 -43.35 -3.30 -11.39
CA GLY A 282 -42.78 -3.54 -10.07
C GLY A 282 -41.33 -4.02 -10.11
N GLY A 283 -40.81 -4.38 -8.94
CA GLY A 283 -39.42 -4.80 -8.75
C GLY A 283 -38.51 -3.72 -8.17
N ILE A 284 -37.22 -4.01 -8.09
CA ILE A 284 -36.20 -3.11 -7.55
C ILE A 284 -35.61 -2.29 -8.69
N ASN A 285 -35.80 -0.98 -8.65
CA ASN A 285 -35.36 -0.04 -9.68
C ASN A 285 -34.01 0.64 -9.37
N VAL A 286 -33.33 0.25 -8.30
CA VAL A 286 -32.01 0.80 -7.93
C VAL A 286 -31.02 -0.35 -7.82
N SER A 287 -29.84 -0.17 -8.41
CA SER A 287 -28.69 -1.02 -8.16
C SER A 287 -27.57 -0.19 -7.53
N VAL A 288 -26.87 -0.79 -6.56
CA VAL A 288 -25.80 -0.17 -5.78
C VAL A 288 -24.53 -0.98 -5.95
N CYS A 289 -23.41 -0.32 -6.24
CA CYS A 289 -22.12 -0.98 -6.28
C CYS A 289 -21.72 -1.40 -4.85
N SER A 290 -21.60 -2.71 -4.63
CA SER A 290 -21.27 -3.27 -3.32
C SER A 290 -19.75 -3.32 -3.12
N GLU A 291 -19.33 -3.46 -1.86
CA GLU A 291 -17.90 -3.59 -1.48
C GLU A 291 -17.22 -4.83 -2.05
N ASN A 292 -17.97 -5.80 -2.59
CA ASN A 292 -17.41 -6.96 -3.25
C ASN A 292 -17.10 -6.73 -4.74
N GLY A 293 -17.29 -5.52 -5.26
CA GLY A 293 -17.08 -5.20 -6.67
C GLY A 293 -18.20 -5.68 -7.59
N PHE A 294 -19.40 -5.94 -7.06
CA PHE A 294 -20.57 -6.29 -7.86
C PHE A 294 -21.74 -5.32 -7.60
N TRP A 295 -22.46 -5.00 -8.67
CA TRP A 295 -23.73 -4.28 -8.60
C TRP A 295 -24.80 -5.17 -7.94
N THR A 296 -25.58 -4.62 -6.99
CA THR A 296 -26.71 -5.35 -6.40
C THR A 296 -27.77 -5.67 -7.47
N PRO A 297 -28.50 -6.78 -7.35
CA PRO A 297 -29.48 -7.17 -8.34
C PRO A 297 -30.65 -6.17 -8.39
N ALA A 298 -30.80 -5.50 -9.53
CA ALA A 298 -32.01 -4.75 -9.86
C ALA A 298 -32.97 -5.65 -10.67
N THR A 299 -34.26 -5.57 -10.35
CA THR A 299 -35.30 -6.50 -10.85
C THR A 299 -36.49 -5.76 -11.45
N LEU A 300 -36.32 -4.48 -11.78
CA LEU A 300 -37.35 -3.67 -12.45
C LEU A 300 -37.90 -4.40 -13.66
N SER A 301 -39.22 -4.55 -13.71
CA SER A 301 -39.93 -5.12 -14.84
C SER A 301 -40.76 -4.05 -15.53
N CYS A 302 -40.63 -3.95 -16.85
CA CYS A 302 -41.29 -2.96 -17.68
C CYS A 302 -42.19 -3.65 -18.71
N GLN A 303 -43.39 -3.11 -18.89
CA GLN A 303 -44.36 -3.61 -19.86
C GLN A 303 -44.82 -2.49 -20.78
N GLU A 304 -45.07 -2.82 -22.05
CA GLU A 304 -45.54 -1.86 -23.04
C GLU A 304 -46.93 -1.31 -22.67
N ILE A 305 -47.13 -0.01 -22.84
CA ILE A 305 -48.42 0.67 -22.64
C ILE A 305 -49.24 0.52 -23.91
N LEU A 306 -50.38 -0.16 -23.80
CA LEU A 306 -51.33 -0.37 -24.89
C LEU A 306 -52.69 0.20 -24.53
N CYS A 307 -53.27 1.04 -25.38
CA CYS A 307 -54.60 1.61 -25.16
C CYS A 307 -55.76 0.63 -25.43
N GLY A 308 -55.47 -0.55 -25.99
CA GLY A 308 -56.47 -1.51 -26.42
C GLY A 308 -57.33 -1.01 -27.59
N ASP A 309 -58.57 -1.47 -27.66
CA ASP A 309 -59.49 -1.10 -28.73
C ASP A 309 -60.00 0.36 -28.58
N PRO A 310 -60.04 1.14 -29.68
CA PRO A 310 -60.53 2.51 -29.64
C PRO A 310 -62.03 2.60 -29.32
N PRO A 311 -62.49 3.69 -28.67
CA PRO A 311 -63.87 3.83 -28.23
C PRO A 311 -64.83 3.86 -29.42
N SER A 312 -65.98 3.19 -29.31
CA SER A 312 -67.03 3.24 -30.33
C SER A 312 -67.90 4.49 -30.16
N VAL A 313 -68.14 5.23 -31.25
CA VAL A 313 -68.99 6.43 -31.27
C VAL A 313 -70.22 6.17 -32.15
N PRO A 314 -71.45 6.50 -31.69
CA PRO A 314 -72.67 6.26 -32.46
C PRO A 314 -72.66 6.93 -33.85
N HIS A 315 -73.22 6.24 -34.85
CA HIS A 315 -73.32 6.72 -36.23
C HIS A 315 -71.97 7.03 -36.90
N THR A 316 -70.88 6.45 -36.41
CA THR A 316 -69.53 6.59 -36.98
C THR A 316 -68.88 5.25 -37.31
N GLY A 317 -68.06 5.25 -38.35
CA GLY A 317 -67.09 4.18 -38.66
C GLY A 317 -65.68 4.59 -38.23
N GLN A 318 -64.85 3.61 -37.90
CA GLN A 318 -63.46 3.80 -37.47
C GLN A 318 -62.48 3.46 -38.60
N LEU A 319 -61.50 4.33 -38.83
CA LEU A 319 -60.39 4.11 -39.75
C LEU A 319 -59.06 4.16 -38.99
N TRP A 320 -58.40 3.01 -38.88
CA TRP A 320 -57.09 2.85 -38.23
C TRP A 320 -56.39 1.56 -38.70
N ASN A 321 -55.12 1.42 -38.34
CA ASN A 321 -54.23 0.33 -38.77
C ASN A 321 -54.13 -0.85 -37.76
N GLY A 322 -54.89 -0.82 -36.66
CA GLY A 322 -54.83 -1.83 -35.60
C GLY A 322 -53.74 -1.62 -34.54
N SER A 323 -52.92 -0.57 -34.66
CA SER A 323 -51.88 -0.22 -33.66
C SER A 323 -52.48 0.51 -32.47
N SER A 324 -52.18 0.07 -31.25
CA SER A 324 -52.67 0.66 -29.99
C SER A 324 -51.55 1.15 -29.07
N THR A 325 -50.33 1.31 -29.59
CA THR A 325 -49.19 1.92 -28.89
C THR A 325 -49.38 3.43 -28.75
N ILE A 326 -48.67 4.05 -27.80
CA ILE A 326 -48.73 5.50 -27.55
C ILE A 326 -48.51 6.31 -28.84
N GLY A 327 -49.36 7.31 -29.05
CA GLY A 327 -49.34 8.16 -30.25
C GLY A 327 -50.08 7.56 -31.45
N SER A 328 -50.52 6.30 -31.39
CA SER A 328 -51.40 5.73 -32.41
C SER A 328 -52.71 6.53 -32.51
N THR A 329 -53.25 6.70 -33.72
CA THR A 329 -54.44 7.52 -33.98
C THR A 329 -55.53 6.72 -34.69
N VAL A 330 -56.77 6.95 -34.30
CA VAL A 330 -57.98 6.47 -35.01
C VAL A 330 -58.79 7.66 -35.50
N THR A 331 -59.25 7.60 -36.75
CA THR A 331 -60.12 8.62 -37.34
C THR A 331 -61.55 8.10 -37.44
N TYR A 332 -62.51 8.90 -37.00
CA TYR A 332 -63.93 8.62 -37.05
C TYR A 332 -64.55 9.33 -38.26
N ILE A 333 -65.36 8.59 -39.01
CA ILE A 333 -66.11 9.12 -40.15
C ILE A 333 -67.60 8.85 -39.94
N CYS A 334 -68.45 9.83 -40.25
CA CYS A 334 -69.89 9.61 -40.15
C CYS A 334 -70.33 8.51 -41.14
N HIS A 335 -71.21 7.63 -40.69
CA HIS A 335 -71.86 6.66 -41.57
C HIS A 335 -72.67 7.36 -42.67
N VAL A 336 -72.94 6.65 -43.76
CA VAL A 336 -73.75 7.15 -44.87
C VAL A 336 -75.11 7.64 -44.34
N GLY A 337 -75.53 8.84 -44.75
CA GLY A 337 -76.75 9.49 -44.25
C GLY A 337 -76.51 10.49 -43.12
N PHE A 338 -75.28 10.62 -42.63
CA PHE A 338 -74.89 11.57 -41.58
C PHE A 338 -73.73 12.45 -42.04
N TYR A 339 -73.70 13.71 -41.58
CA TYR A 339 -72.58 14.62 -41.79
C TYR A 339 -71.99 15.09 -40.46
N GLN A 340 -70.70 15.42 -40.46
CA GLN A 340 -70.03 15.98 -39.29
C GLN A 340 -70.54 17.40 -39.05
N SER A 341 -71.30 17.58 -37.98
CA SER A 341 -71.84 18.88 -37.56
C SER A 341 -70.89 19.63 -36.62
N GLY A 342 -69.92 18.94 -36.02
CA GLY A 342 -68.96 19.52 -35.09
C GLY A 342 -68.09 18.47 -34.39
N GLY A 343 -67.19 18.94 -33.52
CA GLY A 343 -66.28 18.08 -32.74
C GLY A 343 -65.04 17.61 -33.50
N VAL A 344 -64.13 16.98 -32.76
CA VAL A 344 -62.89 16.37 -33.22
C VAL A 344 -63.14 14.92 -33.60
N ASN A 345 -62.75 14.57 -34.82
CA ASN A 345 -62.94 13.25 -35.39
C ASN A 345 -61.74 12.32 -35.23
N VAL A 346 -60.75 12.68 -34.41
CA VAL A 346 -59.55 11.89 -34.17
C VAL A 346 -59.43 11.57 -32.69
N SER A 347 -59.12 10.32 -32.37
CA SER A 347 -58.69 9.90 -31.04
C SER A 347 -57.25 9.41 -31.08
N VAL A 348 -56.48 9.74 -30.05
CA VAL A 348 -55.05 9.45 -29.92
C VAL A 348 -54.83 8.59 -28.68
N CYS A 349 -54.01 7.55 -28.80
CA CYS A 349 -53.58 6.75 -27.65
C CYS A 349 -52.60 7.56 -26.80
N THR A 350 -52.97 7.84 -25.55
CA THR A 350 -52.19 8.66 -24.62
C THR A 350 -51.22 7.83 -23.78
N ASP A 351 -50.24 8.50 -23.17
CA ASP A 351 -49.27 7.93 -22.24
C ASP A 351 -49.90 7.25 -21.00
N ASN A 352 -51.12 7.65 -20.65
CA ASN A 352 -51.90 7.03 -19.57
C ASN A 352 -52.53 5.69 -19.96
N GLY A 353 -52.30 5.19 -21.18
CA GLY A 353 -52.87 3.94 -21.67
C GLY A 353 -54.36 4.04 -22.01
N TYR A 354 -54.86 5.25 -22.29
CA TYR A 354 -56.24 5.47 -22.73
C TYR A 354 -56.29 6.26 -24.03
N TRP A 355 -57.27 5.94 -24.87
CA TRP A 355 -57.63 6.74 -26.03
C TRP A 355 -58.27 8.07 -25.60
N THR A 356 -57.88 9.19 -26.21
CA THR A 356 -58.55 10.48 -25.98
C THR A 356 -60.03 10.37 -26.36
N LYS A 357 -60.94 10.96 -25.58
CA LYS A 357 -62.37 10.87 -25.87
C LYS A 357 -62.71 11.65 -27.15
N PRO A 358 -63.14 10.99 -28.24
CA PRO A 358 -63.62 11.70 -29.44
C PRO A 358 -64.95 12.39 -29.13
N ASP A 359 -65.14 13.60 -29.66
CA ASP A 359 -66.35 14.42 -29.48
C ASP A 359 -67.02 14.75 -30.82
N ILE A 360 -66.74 13.97 -31.88
CA ILE A 360 -67.42 14.08 -33.17
C ILE A 360 -68.94 13.98 -33.03
N LEU A 361 -69.66 14.96 -33.61
CA LEU A 361 -71.11 14.94 -33.72
C LEU A 361 -71.51 14.65 -35.17
N CYS A 362 -72.07 13.48 -35.40
CA CYS A 362 -72.69 13.11 -36.68
C CYS A 362 -74.18 13.41 -36.62
N LYS A 363 -74.61 14.39 -37.42
CA LYS A 363 -76.02 14.75 -37.55
C LYS A 363 -76.57 14.13 -38.82
N GLU A 364 -77.79 13.61 -38.75
CA GLU A 364 -78.48 13.07 -39.92
C GLU A 364 -78.66 14.16 -40.98
N VAL A 365 -78.44 13.80 -42.24
CA VAL A 365 -78.66 14.68 -43.39
C VAL A 365 -80.17 14.78 -43.62
N ASP A 366 -80.64 16.01 -43.62
CA ASP A 366 -82.02 16.39 -43.91
C ASP A 366 -82.02 17.36 -45.09
N CYS A 367 -82.57 16.92 -46.23
CA CYS A 367 -82.63 17.73 -47.46
C CYS A 367 -83.66 18.87 -47.39
N GLY A 368 -84.45 18.96 -46.31
CA GLY A 368 -85.52 19.92 -46.16
C GLY A 368 -86.65 19.74 -47.20
N GLU A 369 -87.43 20.79 -47.40
CA GLU A 369 -88.55 20.78 -48.36
C GLU A 369 -88.02 20.68 -49.80
N PRO A 370 -88.55 19.74 -50.63
CA PRO A 370 -88.13 19.63 -52.02
C PRO A 370 -88.42 20.89 -52.86
N PRO A 371 -87.57 21.23 -53.85
CA PRO A 371 -87.81 22.38 -54.71
C PRO A 371 -89.13 22.27 -55.50
N PRO A 372 -90.03 23.26 -55.45
CA PRO A 372 -91.26 23.23 -56.25
C PRO A 372 -90.96 23.40 -57.74
N ILE A 373 -91.58 22.58 -58.60
CA ILE A 373 -91.51 22.72 -60.06
C ILE A 373 -92.74 23.53 -60.53
N PRO A 374 -92.58 24.64 -61.27
CA PRO A 374 -93.70 25.44 -61.75
C PRO A 374 -94.70 24.63 -62.59
N HIS A 375 -95.99 24.93 -62.45
CA HIS A 375 -97.09 24.26 -63.15
C HIS A 375 -97.13 22.74 -62.91
N SER A 376 -96.78 22.31 -61.69
CA SER A 376 -96.86 20.93 -61.24
C SER A 376 -97.32 20.82 -59.79
N VAL A 377 -97.92 19.68 -59.45
CA VAL A 377 -98.20 19.26 -58.08
C VAL A 377 -97.07 18.35 -57.56
N MET A 378 -96.61 18.66 -56.34
CA MET A 378 -95.63 17.87 -55.60
C MET A 378 -96.34 16.79 -54.78
N LEU A 379 -95.93 15.53 -54.95
CA LEU A 379 -96.41 14.37 -54.20
C LEU A 379 -95.30 13.94 -53.22
N TRP A 380 -95.33 14.51 -52.02
CA TRP A 380 -94.33 14.30 -50.97
C TRP A 380 -95.00 13.81 -49.67
N ASP A 381 -94.35 12.89 -48.97
CA ASP A 381 -94.83 12.29 -47.73
C ASP A 381 -94.30 12.98 -46.45
N GLY A 382 -93.52 14.06 -46.60
CA GLY A 382 -92.90 14.79 -45.50
C GLY A 382 -91.53 14.25 -45.07
N THR A 383 -91.02 13.17 -45.68
CA THR A 383 -89.70 12.62 -45.35
C THR A 383 -88.58 13.24 -46.18
N SER A 384 -87.48 13.59 -45.53
CA SER A 384 -86.36 14.31 -46.15
C SER A 384 -84.99 13.76 -45.76
N SER A 385 -84.94 12.54 -45.22
CA SER A 385 -83.68 11.83 -44.97
C SER A 385 -83.08 11.29 -46.27
N VAL A 386 -81.79 10.96 -46.26
CA VAL A 386 -81.08 10.49 -47.46
C VAL A 386 -81.76 9.26 -48.05
N GLY A 387 -82.08 9.33 -49.34
CA GLY A 387 -82.80 8.28 -50.07
C GLY A 387 -84.32 8.46 -50.12
N SER A 388 -84.90 9.41 -49.36
CA SER A 388 -86.30 9.83 -49.53
C SER A 388 -86.56 10.31 -50.95
N ARG A 389 -87.79 10.07 -51.45
CA ARG A 389 -88.18 10.32 -52.84
C ARG A 389 -89.43 11.19 -52.89
N VAL A 390 -89.47 12.11 -53.85
CA VAL A 390 -90.63 12.95 -54.14
C VAL A 390 -90.95 12.87 -55.63
N SER A 391 -92.23 12.74 -55.97
CA SER A 391 -92.70 12.69 -57.35
C SER A 391 -93.45 13.97 -57.73
N TYR A 392 -93.27 14.42 -58.97
CA TYR A 392 -93.95 15.60 -59.51
C TYR A 392 -94.90 15.20 -60.64
N LYS A 393 -96.02 15.90 -60.74
CA LYS A 393 -97.02 15.69 -61.80
C LYS A 393 -97.48 17.04 -62.34
N CYS A 394 -97.43 17.25 -63.67
CA CYS A 394 -97.85 18.51 -64.27
C CYS A 394 -99.33 18.81 -64.01
N ASP A 395 -99.64 20.09 -63.83
CA ASP A 395 -101.00 20.59 -63.68
C ASP A 395 -101.79 20.41 -64.97
N GLN A 396 -103.12 20.43 -64.86
CA GLN A 396 -104.01 20.26 -66.01
C GLN A 396 -103.78 21.38 -67.04
N GLY A 397 -103.46 21.00 -68.29
CA GLY A 397 -103.13 21.93 -69.39
C GLY A 397 -101.63 22.07 -69.69
N TYR A 398 -100.77 21.38 -68.93
CA TYR A 398 -99.32 21.33 -69.15
C TYR A 398 -98.85 19.89 -69.43
N VAL A 399 -97.89 19.73 -70.32
CA VAL A 399 -97.32 18.42 -70.70
C VAL A 399 -95.93 18.27 -70.06
N SER A 400 -95.63 17.06 -69.59
CA SER A 400 -94.33 16.70 -69.01
C SER A 400 -93.25 16.65 -70.08
N VAL A 401 -92.25 17.52 -69.97
CA VAL A 401 -91.05 17.57 -70.79
C VAL A 401 -89.87 17.11 -69.92
N GLY A 402 -89.35 15.91 -70.18
CA GLY A 402 -88.30 15.26 -69.39
C GLY A 402 -88.55 13.76 -69.22
N ASP A 403 -87.52 13.01 -68.87
CA ASP A 403 -87.55 11.54 -68.71
C ASP A 403 -87.74 11.08 -67.25
N ARG A 404 -87.57 11.97 -66.27
CA ARG A 404 -87.63 11.65 -64.83
C ARG A 404 -88.48 12.66 -64.10
N ASN A 405 -89.53 12.18 -63.43
CA ASN A 405 -90.44 12.99 -62.62
C ASN A 405 -90.21 12.82 -61.11
N GLU A 406 -89.17 12.08 -60.70
CA GLU A 406 -88.86 11.83 -59.29
C GLU A 406 -87.54 12.50 -58.90
N SER A 407 -87.51 13.15 -57.74
CA SER A 407 -86.29 13.67 -57.12
C SER A 407 -86.00 12.89 -55.84
N VAL A 408 -84.72 12.63 -55.57
CA VAL A 408 -84.24 11.86 -54.44
C VAL A 408 -83.36 12.74 -53.56
N CYS A 409 -83.56 12.69 -52.25
CA CYS A 409 -82.67 13.34 -51.29
C CYS A 409 -81.28 12.68 -51.35
N THR A 410 -80.28 13.43 -51.77
CA THR A 410 -78.91 12.94 -51.96
C THR A 410 -78.07 13.10 -50.70
N VAL A 411 -76.95 12.36 -50.63
CA VAL A 411 -75.96 12.48 -49.53
C VAL A 411 -75.38 13.89 -49.39
N SER A 412 -75.52 14.75 -50.40
CA SER A 412 -75.08 16.14 -50.38
C SER A 412 -76.06 17.08 -49.68
N GLY A 413 -77.21 16.59 -49.22
CA GLY A 413 -78.27 17.42 -48.62
C GLY A 413 -79.15 18.13 -49.64
N ASP A 414 -79.03 17.81 -50.93
CA ASP A 414 -79.86 18.36 -52.00
C ASP A 414 -80.82 17.31 -52.56
N TRP A 415 -82.02 17.74 -52.97
CA TRP A 415 -82.92 16.95 -53.81
C TRP A 415 -82.46 16.93 -55.27
N ARG A 416 -82.09 15.76 -55.82
CA ARG A 416 -81.69 15.62 -57.23
C ARG A 416 -82.29 14.38 -57.90
N GLY A 417 -82.37 14.41 -59.22
CA GLY A 417 -82.77 13.26 -60.03
C GLY A 417 -83.95 13.53 -60.97
N THR A 418 -84.74 14.57 -60.69
CA THR A 418 -85.84 15.00 -61.57
C THR A 418 -85.30 15.81 -62.75
N SER A 419 -85.82 15.53 -63.95
CA SER A 419 -85.60 16.29 -65.19
C SER A 419 -86.90 16.91 -65.72
N LEU A 420 -87.99 16.81 -64.94
CA LEU A 420 -89.32 17.24 -65.33
C LEU A 420 -89.43 18.76 -65.45
N SER A 421 -89.92 19.21 -66.60
CA SER A 421 -90.39 20.58 -66.85
C SER A 421 -91.81 20.51 -67.42
N CYS A 422 -92.72 21.37 -66.98
CA CYS A 422 -94.11 21.39 -67.46
C CYS A 422 -94.29 22.56 -68.42
N GLN A 423 -94.59 22.27 -69.69
CA GLN A 423 -94.80 23.28 -70.74
C GLN A 423 -96.26 23.30 -71.19
N GLY A 424 -96.78 24.50 -71.47
CA GLY A 424 -98.19 24.68 -71.86
C GLY A 424 -98.50 24.01 -73.21
N ASP A 425 -99.62 23.31 -73.26
CA ASP A 425 -100.09 22.61 -74.46
C ASP A 425 -100.65 23.61 -75.49
N ASN A 426 -99.82 24.05 -76.45
CA ASN A 426 -100.23 24.93 -77.55
C ASN A 426 -100.91 24.16 -78.70
N HIS A 427 -101.88 23.29 -78.38
CA HIS A 427 -102.74 22.64 -79.37
C HIS A 427 -104.23 22.82 -79.07
N VAL A 428 -104.64 24.07 -78.86
CA VAL A 428 -106.05 24.50 -79.02
C VAL A 428 -106.08 25.75 -79.89
N HIS A 429 -106.23 25.59 -81.20
CA HIS A 429 -106.98 26.44 -82.14
C HIS A 429 -106.63 26.05 -83.60
N LEU A 430 -107.63 26.15 -84.50
CA LEU A 430 -107.71 25.69 -85.92
C LEU A 430 -108.25 24.24 -86.01
N TYR A 431 -109.53 23.95 -86.28
CA TYR A 431 -110.44 24.52 -87.27
C TYR A 431 -111.91 24.45 -86.78
N LYS A 432 -112.61 25.58 -86.78
CA LYS A 432 -114.07 25.66 -87.01
C LYS A 432 -114.26 26.23 -88.42
N SER A 433 -115.06 25.58 -89.27
CA SER A 433 -115.97 26.13 -90.32
C SER A 433 -116.22 25.13 -91.47
N THR A 434 -117.42 25.18 -92.06
CA THR A 434 -118.06 24.40 -93.17
C THR A 434 -118.66 23.03 -92.78
N VAL A 435 -119.96 22.74 -92.90
CA VAL A 435 -121.20 23.46 -93.33
C VAL A 435 -122.31 23.15 -92.33
#